data_AF-A0A7K2S5N8-F1
#
_entry.id   AF-A0A7K2S5N8-F1
#
_cell.length_a   1.000
_cell.length_b   1.000
_cell.length_c   1.000
_cell.angle_alpha   90.00
_cell.angle_beta   90.00
_cell.angle_gamma   90.00
#
_symmetry.space_group_name_H-M   'P 1'
#
loop_
_entity.id
_entity.type
_entity.pdbx_description
1 polymer ?
#
loop_
_entity_poly.entity_id
_entity_poly.type
_entity_poly.pdbx_seq_one_letter_code
_entity_poly.pdbx_strand_id
1 'polypeptide(L)' 'MAGRPLTKAELTAQRSREYLMRQQESFVEKHGEDLGAFYFLLMLLQTHGKKALKRGDTTTLRALAHDLHAIYLKHTQ' A
#
# COMPACT_ATOMS: atom_id res chain seq x y z
N MET A 1 -11.38 -2.46 -26.07
CA MET A 1 -12.13 -3.49 -25.30
C MET A 1 -12.91 -2.78 -24.21
N ALA A 2 -14.11 -2.29 -24.50
CA ALA A 2 -14.89 -1.48 -23.55
C ALA A 2 -16.37 -1.88 -23.69
N GLY A 3 -16.97 -2.39 -22.61
CA GLY A 3 -18.40 -2.67 -22.59
C GLY A 3 -18.85 -3.90 -21.78
N ARG A 4 -17.95 -4.81 -21.35
CA ARG A 4 -18.39 -5.89 -20.46
C ARG A 4 -18.56 -5.36 -19.03
N PRO A 5 -19.67 -5.65 -18.35
CA PRO A 5 -19.82 -5.33 -16.93
C PRO A 5 -18.71 -6.03 -16.14
N LEU A 6 -18.16 -5.31 -15.16
CA LEU A 6 -17.13 -5.85 -14.28
C LEU A 6 -17.67 -7.07 -13.53
N THR A 7 -16.86 -8.12 -13.45
CA THR A 7 -17.12 -9.25 -12.57
C THR A 7 -17.07 -8.81 -11.10
N LYS A 8 -17.68 -9.60 -10.22
CA LYS A 8 -17.63 -9.33 -8.77
C LYS A 8 -16.18 -9.20 -8.25
N ALA A 9 -15.28 -10.05 -8.76
CA ALA A 9 -13.86 -10.02 -8.38
C ALA A 9 -13.17 -8.71 -8.82
N GLU A 10 -13.43 -8.26 -10.05
CA GLU A 10 -12.90 -6.99 -10.57
C GLU A 10 -13.45 -5.79 -9.77
N LEU A 11 -14.74 -5.79 -9.42
CA LEU A 11 -15.35 -4.76 -8.57
C LEU A 11 -14.72 -4.72 -7.17
N THR A 12 -14.47 -5.88 -6.55
CA THR A 12 -13.81 -5.95 -5.25
C THR A 12 -12.37 -5.44 -5.31
N ALA A 13 -11.63 -5.81 -6.36
CA ALA A 13 -10.26 -5.32 -6.56
C ALA A 13 -10.24 -3.79 -6.75
N GLN A 14 -11.16 -3.24 -7.53
CA GLN A 14 -11.30 -1.81 -7.73
C GLN A 14 -11.61 -1.08 -6.41
N ARG A 15 -12.60 -1.56 -5.64
CA ARG A 15 -12.94 -0.98 -4.33
C ARG A 15 -11.78 -1.06 -3.35
N SER A 16 -11.04 -2.17 -3.34
CA SER A 16 -9.84 -2.32 -2.51
C SER A 16 -8.78 -1.30 -2.90
N ARG A 17 -8.58 -1.05 -4.20
CA ARG A 17 -7.65 -0.03 -4.68
C ARG A 17 -8.10 1.36 -4.26
N GLU A 18 -9.35 1.72 -4.50
CA GLU A 18 -9.92 3.03 -4.11
C GLU A 18 -9.77 3.27 -2.60
N TYR A 19 -10.03 2.24 -1.79
CA TYR A 19 -9.83 2.31 -0.34
C TYR A 19 -8.37 2.59 0.02
N LEU A 20 -7.41 1.91 -0.61
CA LEU A 20 -5.98 2.13 -0.34
C LEU A 20 -5.53 3.54 -0.75
N MET A 21 -6.01 4.07 -1.89
CA MET A 21 -5.70 5.45 -2.31
C MET A 21 -6.22 6.46 -1.29
N ARG A 22 -7.45 6.30 -0.81
CA ARG A 22 -8.02 7.18 0.23
C ARG A 22 -7.26 7.09 1.55
N GLN A 23 -6.77 5.91 1.93
CA GLN A 23 -5.94 5.77 3.13
C GLN A 23 -4.62 6.51 2.96
N GLN A 24 -3.96 6.37 1.81
CA GLN A 24 -2.73 7.08 1.50
C GLN A 24 -2.94 8.60 1.56
N GLU A 25 -3.98 9.11 0.89
CA GLU A 25 -4.35 10.53 0.93
C GLU A 25 -4.58 10.99 2.38
N SER A 26 -5.33 10.23 3.19
CA SER A 26 -5.60 10.60 4.58
C SER A 26 -4.33 10.67 5.44
N PHE A 27 -3.35 9.78 5.22
CA PHE A 27 -2.07 9.87 5.92
C PHE A 27 -1.26 11.08 5.47
N VAL A 28 -1.23 11.37 4.18
CA VAL A 28 -0.54 12.55 3.61
C VAL A 28 -1.15 13.85 4.13
N GLU A 29 -2.48 13.96 4.15
CA GLU A 29 -3.18 15.13 4.68
C GLU A 29 -2.87 15.40 6.16
N LYS A 30 -2.74 14.33 6.96
CA LYS A 30 -2.52 14.46 8.42
C LYS A 30 -1.07 14.70 8.81
N HIS A 31 -0.13 14.15 8.05
CA HIS A 31 1.27 14.06 8.46
C HIS A 31 2.23 14.79 7.50
N GLY A 32 1.73 15.32 6.39
CA GLY A 32 2.55 15.77 5.27
C GLY A 32 2.96 14.61 4.37
N GLU A 33 3.50 14.94 3.20
CA GLU A 33 3.74 13.99 2.10
C GLU A 33 4.61 12.79 2.55
N ASP A 34 5.80 13.05 3.07
CA ASP A 34 6.75 11.97 3.34
C ASP A 34 6.39 11.16 4.59
N LEU A 35 6.05 11.82 5.70
CA LEU A 35 5.66 11.14 6.94
C LEU A 35 4.31 10.40 6.76
N GLY A 36 3.40 10.94 5.95
CA GLY A 36 2.18 10.26 5.55
C GLY A 36 2.45 9.01 4.71
N ALA A 37 3.34 9.10 3.71
CA ALA A 37 3.76 7.94 2.94
C ALA A 37 4.41 6.86 3.83
N PHE A 38 5.23 7.26 4.81
CA PHE A 38 5.82 6.35 5.79
C PHE A 38 4.74 5.60 6.60
N TYR A 39 3.78 6.32 7.17
CA TYR A 39 2.69 5.69 7.95
C TYR A 39 1.81 4.78 7.09
N PHE A 40 1.56 5.17 5.85
CA PHE A 40 0.84 4.33 4.90
C PHE A 40 1.58 3.01 4.62
N LEU A 41 2.90 3.05 4.39
CA LEU A 41 3.71 1.83 4.20
C LEU A 41 3.74 0.95 5.45
N LEU A 42 3.82 1.55 6.65
CA LEU A 42 3.71 0.80 7.91
C LEU A 42 2.36 0.09 8.04
N MET A 43 1.26 0.77 7.70
CA MET A 43 -0.07 0.16 7.67
C MET A 43 -0.13 -1.02 6.68
N LEU A 44 0.43 -0.87 5.47
CA LEU A 44 0.50 -1.95 4.49
C LEU A 44 1.31 -3.14 5.00
N LEU A 45 2.43 -2.91 5.68
CA LEU A 45 3.22 -3.98 6.28
C LEU A 45 2.43 -4.74 7.36
N GLN A 46 1.70 -4.03 8.22
CA GLN A 46 0.90 -4.63 9.28
C GLN A 46 -0.28 -5.46 8.75
N THR A 47 -0.91 -5.00 7.67
CA THR A 47 -2.14 -5.60 7.12
C THR A 47 -1.87 -6.62 6.02
N HIS A 48 -1.07 -6.24 5.01
CA HIS A 48 -0.72 -7.06 3.86
C HIS A 48 0.57 -7.84 4.07
N GLY A 49 1.57 -7.26 4.72
CA GLY A 49 2.85 -7.93 5.00
C GLY A 49 2.69 -9.23 5.79
N LYS A 50 1.84 -9.24 6.83
CA LYS A 50 1.53 -10.48 7.58
C LYS A 50 0.92 -11.57 6.70
N LYS A 51 0.06 -11.21 5.75
CA LYS A 51 -0.57 -12.16 4.81
C LYS A 51 0.44 -12.66 3.79
N ALA A 52 1.27 -11.78 3.24
CA ALA A 52 2.35 -12.12 2.31
C ALA A 52 3.34 -13.10 2.97
N LEU A 53 3.74 -12.83 4.22
CA LEU A 53 4.60 -13.71 5.00
C LEU A 53 3.99 -15.12 5.17
N LYS A 54 2.71 -15.20 5.57
CA LYS A 54 2.02 -16.49 5.70
C LYS A 54 1.92 -17.27 4.38
N ARG A 55 1.92 -16.56 3.24
CA ARG A 55 1.85 -17.16 1.90
C ARG A 55 3.21 -17.43 1.27
N GLY A 56 4.32 -17.08 1.96
CA GLY A 56 5.66 -17.16 1.40
C GLY A 56 5.93 -16.19 0.24
N ASP A 57 5.13 -15.12 0.11
CA ASP A 57 5.30 -14.12 -0.94
C ASP A 57 6.42 -13.14 -0.57
N THR A 58 7.66 -13.59 -0.83
CA THR A 58 8.86 -12.80 -0.55
C THR A 58 9.00 -11.58 -1.45
N THR A 59 8.34 -11.58 -2.61
CA THR A 59 8.41 -10.48 -3.58
C THR A 59 7.70 -9.25 -3.03
N THR A 60 6.46 -9.43 -2.56
CA THR A 60 5.70 -8.35 -1.91
C THR A 60 6.40 -7.85 -0.65
N LEU A 61 6.97 -8.75 0.17
CA LEU A 61 7.71 -8.36 1.37
C LEU A 61 8.95 -7.53 1.06
N ARG A 62 9.70 -7.89 0.01
CA ARG A 62 10.90 -7.16 -0.41
C ARG A 62 10.56 -5.77 -0.93
N ALA A 63 9.50 -5.64 -1.72
CA ALA A 63 9.03 -4.35 -2.22
C ALA A 63 8.66 -3.40 -1.07
N LEU A 64 7.82 -3.86 -0.13
CA LEU A 64 7.42 -3.06 1.03
C LEU A 64 8.62 -2.65 1.90
N ALA A 65 9.58 -3.54 2.12
CA ALA A 65 10.79 -3.23 2.88
C ALA A 65 11.68 -2.22 2.17
N HIS A 66 11.82 -2.32 0.84
CA HIS A 66 12.59 -1.40 0.03
C HIS A 66 12.00 0.02 0.07
N ASP A 67 10.69 0.15 -0.15
CA ASP A 67 10.01 1.45 -0.15
C ASP A 67 10.09 2.12 1.23
N LEU A 68 9.92 1.34 2.31
CA LEU A 68 10.03 1.86 3.67
C LEU A 68 11.45 2.35 3.97
N HIS A 69 12.46 1.60 3.52
CA HIS A 69 13.86 1.99 3.68
C HIS A 69 14.21 3.26 2.88
N ALA A 70 13.68 3.40 1.66
CA ALA A 70 13.89 4.60 0.85
C ALA A 70 13.35 5.87 1.54
N ILE A 71 12.16 5.80 2.14
CA ILE A 71 11.61 6.94 2.90
C ILE A 71 12.43 7.22 4.15
N TYR A 72 12.85 6.17 4.87
CA TYR A 72 13.73 6.33 6.03
C TYR A 72 15.04 7.04 5.66
N LEU A 73 15.69 6.64 4.57
CA LEU A 73 16.92 7.27 4.10
C LEU A 73 16.71 8.75 3.74
N LYS A 74 15.60 9.09 3.07
CA LYS A 74 15.25 10.47 2.73
C LYS A 74 15.16 11.40 3.95
N HIS A 75 14.86 10.86 5.13
CA HIS A 75 14.71 11.65 6.36
C HIS A 75 15.87 11.55 7.34
N THR A 76 16.82 10.65 7.11
CA THR A 76 17.95 10.41 8.01
C THR A 76 19.31 10.78 7.40
N GLN A 77 19.31 11.25 6.15
CA GLN A 77 20.46 11.87 5.47
C GLN A 77 20.20 13.35 5.25
#